data_AF-A0A4Q3C1P0-F1
#
_entry.id   AF-A0A4Q3C1P0-F1
#
_cell.length_a   1.000
_cell.length_b   1.000
_cell.length_c   1.000
_cell.angle_alpha   90.00
_cell.angle_beta   90.00
_cell.angle_gamma   90.00
#
_symmetry.space_group_name_H-M   'P 1'
#
loop_
_entity.id
_entity.type
_entity.pdbx_description
1 polymer ?
#
loop_
_entity_poly.entity_id
_entity_poly.type
_entity_poly.pdbx_seq_one_letter_code
_entity_poly.pdbx_strand_id
1 'polypeptide(L)'
;MKLYSYFRSSAAYRVRIALNLKGIEAEQQAVHLLKSEPLIAYRATHNRQGLVPAIESDDGTFVQSIAIMEYLDERYPDAPLLPEGYAARAYVRAAALLIACDIHPLANLRVLRYLKRDLGQEQEAIDSWYRHWVEDGFARLEDYVVG
;
A
#
# COMPACT_ATOMS: atom_id res chain seq x y z
N MET A 1 11.10 11.51 -11.13
CA MET A 1 10.58 10.67 -10.03
C MET A 1 10.56 9.21 -10.48
N LYS A 2 10.98 8.27 -9.62
CA LYS A 2 10.92 6.82 -9.91
C LYS A 2 10.03 6.11 -8.89
N LEU A 3 9.17 5.22 -9.35
CA LEU A 3 8.31 4.40 -8.50
C LEU A 3 8.77 2.93 -8.56
N TYR A 4 9.33 2.43 -7.45
CA TYR A 4 9.65 1.03 -7.28
C TYR A 4 8.39 0.24 -6.91
N SER A 5 7.98 -0.67 -7.78
CA SER A 5 6.63 -1.21 -7.81
C SER A 5 6.58 -2.67 -8.24
N TYR A 6 5.48 -3.33 -7.91
CA TYR A 6 5.13 -4.66 -8.42
C TYR A 6 3.68 -4.62 -8.90
N PHE A 7 3.40 -5.16 -10.08
CA PHE A 7 2.10 -4.99 -10.74
C PHE A 7 0.94 -5.54 -9.90
N ARG A 8 1.14 -6.64 -9.16
CA ARG A 8 0.13 -7.25 -8.25
C ARG A 8 0.19 -6.75 -6.80
N SER A 9 0.98 -5.71 -6.49
CA SER A 9 1.01 -5.15 -5.14
C SER A 9 -0.09 -4.10 -4.96
N SER A 10 -1.00 -4.33 -4.02
CA SER A 10 -2.07 -3.38 -3.67
C SER A 10 -1.52 -2.07 -3.10
N ALA A 11 -0.51 -2.13 -2.22
CA ALA A 11 0.12 -0.93 -1.68
C ALA A 11 0.80 -0.09 -2.79
N ALA A 12 1.46 -0.74 -3.76
CA ALA A 12 2.04 -0.03 -4.90
C ALA A 12 0.94 0.50 -5.83
N TYR A 13 -0.18 -0.22 -5.95
CA TYR A 13 -1.30 0.22 -6.76
C TYR A 13 -1.93 1.52 -6.24
N ARG A 14 -2.06 1.68 -4.91
CA ARG A 14 -2.51 2.94 -4.30
C ARG A 14 -1.67 4.14 -4.77
N VAL A 15 -0.35 4.00 -4.79
CA VAL A 15 0.56 5.07 -5.25
C VAL A 15 0.43 5.31 -6.75
N ARG A 16 0.26 4.25 -7.56
CA ARG A 16 0.00 4.41 -9.00
C ARG A 16 -1.30 5.18 -9.26
N ILE A 17 -2.36 4.91 -8.49
CA ILE A 17 -3.62 5.66 -8.58
C ILE A 17 -3.39 7.12 -8.22
N ALA A 18 -2.71 7.41 -7.11
CA ALA A 18 -2.40 8.77 -6.68
C ALA A 18 -1.60 9.56 -7.72
N LEU A 19 -0.53 8.97 -8.28
CA LEU A 19 0.27 9.59 -9.34
C LEU A 19 -0.58 9.94 -10.56
N ASN A 20 -1.43 9.00 -11.00
CA ASN A 20 -2.31 9.22 -12.15
C ASN A 20 -3.36 10.30 -11.89
N LEU A 21 -3.98 10.33 -10.71
CA LEU A 21 -4.96 11.36 -10.32
C LEU A 21 -4.32 12.75 -10.26
N LYS A 22 -3.05 12.83 -9.84
CA LYS A 22 -2.30 14.09 -9.80
C LYS A 22 -1.64 14.46 -11.13
N GLY A 23 -1.75 13.62 -12.17
CA GLY A 23 -1.10 13.85 -13.47
C GLY A 23 0.44 13.81 -13.41
N ILE A 24 1.02 13.12 -12.44
CA ILE A 24 2.47 13.04 -12.23
C ILE A 24 3.03 11.82 -12.95
N GLU A 25 3.90 12.05 -13.93
CA GLU A 25 4.66 10.97 -14.55
C GLU A 25 5.79 10.50 -13.63
N ALA A 26 5.80 9.20 -13.32
CA ALA A 26 6.89 8.55 -12.61
C ALA A 26 7.35 7.31 -13.37
N GLU A 27 8.67 7.19 -13.53
CA GLU A 27 9.30 6.03 -14.16
C GLU A 27 9.05 4.78 -13.31
N GLN A 28 8.40 3.76 -13.86
CA GLN A 28 8.07 2.53 -13.13
C GLN A 28 9.26 1.58 -13.09
N GLN A 29 9.81 1.36 -11.90
CA GLN A 29 10.87 0.38 -11.67
C GLN A 29 10.28 -0.92 -11.13
N ALA A 30 10.32 -1.98 -11.93
CA ALA A 30 9.77 -3.28 -11.52
C ALA A 30 10.67 -3.97 -10.46
N VAL A 31 10.12 -4.25 -9.29
CA VAL A 31 10.77 -5.04 -8.25
C VAL A 31 10.17 -6.44 -8.20
N HIS A 32 11.00 -7.44 -8.47
CA HIS A 32 10.54 -8.84 -8.49
C HIS A 32 10.51 -9.44 -7.09
N LEU A 33 9.34 -9.40 -6.43
CA LEU A 33 9.18 -9.82 -5.01
C LEU A 33 9.43 -11.32 -4.73
N LEU A 34 9.47 -12.15 -5.76
CA LEU A 34 9.64 -13.61 -5.64
C LEU A 34 11.08 -14.09 -5.88
N LYS A 35 11.98 -13.23 -6.35
CA LYS A 35 13.39 -13.57 -6.61
C LYS A 35 14.28 -12.93 -5.54
N SER A 36 15.21 -13.69 -4.98
CA SER A 36 16.03 -13.28 -3.84
C SER A 36 17.02 -12.16 -4.18
N GLU A 37 17.78 -12.27 -5.27
CA GLU A 37 18.85 -11.31 -5.59
C GLU A 37 18.35 -9.88 -5.88
N PRO A 38 17.34 -9.65 -6.75
CA PRO A 38 16.82 -8.29 -6.97
C PRO A 38 16.21 -7.68 -5.71
N LEU A 39 15.62 -8.52 -4.84
CA LEU A 39 15.03 -8.07 -3.59
C LEU A 39 16.09 -7.66 -2.56
N ILE A 40 17.25 -8.31 -2.53
CA ILE A 40 18.37 -7.94 -1.65
C ILE A 40 18.91 -6.56 -2.04
N ALA A 41 19.18 -6.34 -3.32
CA ALA A 41 19.65 -5.04 -3.81
C ALA A 41 18.64 -3.94 -3.48
N TYR A 42 17.36 -4.15 -3.80
CA TYR A 42 16.27 -3.21 -3.47
C TYR A 42 16.18 -2.89 -1.97
N ARG A 43 16.34 -3.90 -1.11
CA ARG A 43 16.35 -3.72 0.35
C ARG A 43 17.47 -2.83 0.84
N ALA A 44 18.66 -3.01 0.28
CA ALA A 44 19.85 -2.27 0.70
C ALA A 44 19.75 -0.78 0.33
N THR A 45 19.16 -0.46 -0.82
CA THR A 45 19.24 0.88 -1.41
C THR A 45 17.95 1.70 -1.35
N HIS A 46 16.76 1.08 -1.36
CA HIS A 46 15.49 1.81 -1.50
C HIS A 46 14.52 1.59 -0.35
N ASN A 47 14.34 0.33 0.09
CA ASN A 47 13.44 0.04 1.21
C ASN A 47 13.93 -1.12 2.06
N ARG A 48 14.54 -0.80 3.21
CA ARG A 48 15.04 -1.78 4.18
C ARG A 48 13.98 -2.76 4.69
N GLN A 49 12.69 -2.40 4.65
CA GLN A 49 11.60 -3.32 5.01
C GLN A 49 11.41 -4.43 3.96
N GLY A 50 11.94 -4.26 2.75
CA GLY A 50 11.80 -5.23 1.67
C GLY A 50 10.39 -5.36 1.13
N LEU A 51 9.61 -4.28 1.20
CA LEU A 51 8.26 -4.16 0.71
C LEU A 51 8.20 -3.12 -0.41
N VAL A 52 7.23 -3.23 -1.30
CA VAL A 52 6.90 -2.18 -2.27
C VAL A 52 5.57 -1.53 -1.85
N PRO A 53 5.38 -0.23 -2.13
CA PRO A 53 6.22 0.64 -2.96
C PRO A 53 7.35 1.35 -2.20
N ALA A 54 8.28 1.89 -2.98
CA ALA A 54 9.15 3.02 -2.59
C ALA A 54 9.13 4.05 -3.73
N ILE A 55 9.23 5.34 -3.41
CA ILE A 55 9.28 6.43 -4.39
C ILE A 55 10.58 7.22 -4.20
N GLU A 56 11.28 7.47 -5.29
CA GLU A 56 12.50 8.28 -5.33
C GLU A 56 12.18 9.60 -6.03
N SER A 57 12.35 10.70 -5.31
CA SER A 57 12.17 12.07 -5.78
C SER A 57 13.40 12.92 -5.44
N ASP A 58 13.37 14.19 -5.83
CA ASP A 58 14.44 15.16 -5.53
C ASP A 58 14.57 15.42 -4.02
N ASP A 59 13.50 15.18 -3.25
CA ASP A 59 13.45 15.36 -1.80
C ASP A 59 13.91 14.10 -1.03
N GLY A 60 14.21 13.00 -1.74
CA GLY A 60 14.71 11.75 -1.17
C GLY A 60 13.91 10.52 -1.58
N THR A 61 14.10 9.43 -0.81
CA THR A 61 13.38 8.17 -1.01
C THR A 61 12.39 7.93 0.11
N PHE A 62 11.12 7.76 -0.23
CA PHE A 62 10.03 7.55 0.71
C PHE A 62 9.41 6.16 0.57
N VAL A 63 8.95 5.62 1.70
CA VAL A 63 8.31 4.31 1.83
C VAL A 63 6.99 4.46 2.56
N GLN A 64 6.19 3.39 2.63
CA GLN A 64 4.81 3.37 3.15
C GLN A 64 3.83 4.09 2.19
N SER A 65 2.88 3.35 1.64
CA SER A 65 2.03 3.87 0.54
C SER A 65 1.21 5.09 0.95
N ILE A 66 0.68 5.12 2.18
CA ILE A 66 -0.11 6.27 2.66
C ILE A 66 0.78 7.49 2.86
N ALA A 67 1.97 7.34 3.47
CA ALA A 67 2.91 8.44 3.64
C ALA A 67 3.40 9.00 2.30
N ILE A 68 3.65 8.13 1.30
CA ILE A 68 3.97 8.56 -0.06
C ILE A 68 2.84 9.38 -0.66
N MET A 69 1.57 8.96 -0.50
CA MET A 69 0.42 9.69 -1.01
C MET A 69 0.26 11.06 -0.34
N GLU A 70 0.46 11.15 0.99
CA GLU A 70 0.46 12.43 1.72
C GLU A 70 1.57 13.35 1.22
N TYR A 71 2.80 12.84 1.05
CA TYR A 71 3.90 13.60 0.46
C TYR A 71 3.55 14.13 -0.94
N LEU A 72 3.00 13.27 -1.81
CA LEU A 72 2.59 13.68 -3.14
C LEU A 72 1.51 14.77 -3.07
N ASP A 73 0.56 14.65 -2.14
CA ASP A 73 -0.53 15.59 -2.00
C ASP A 73 -0.06 16.98 -1.51
N GLU A 74 0.87 16.99 -0.56
CA GLU A 74 1.47 18.22 -0.03
C GLU A 74 2.45 18.87 -1.03
N ARG A 75 3.24 18.06 -1.74
CA ARG A 75 4.29 18.56 -2.66
C ARG A 75 3.73 19.10 -3.98
N TYR A 76 2.56 18.60 -4.40
CA TYR A 76 1.91 18.94 -5.68
C TYR A 76 0.42 19.30 -5.45
N PRO A 77 0.13 20.51 -4.96
CA PRO A 77 -1.19 20.88 -4.45
C PRO A 77 -2.28 21.08 -5.51
N ASP A 78 -1.94 21.17 -6.80
CA ASP A 78 -2.88 21.56 -7.87
C ASP A 78 -4.06 20.59 -8.09
N ALA A 79 -3.88 19.31 -7.73
CA ALA A 79 -4.89 18.26 -7.89
C ALA A 79 -5.06 17.49 -6.57
N PRO A 80 -5.70 18.06 -5.53
CA PRO A 80 -5.69 17.52 -4.18
C PRO A 80 -6.38 16.14 -4.10
N LEU A 81 -5.76 15.21 -3.38
CA LEU A 81 -6.28 13.88 -3.06
C LEU A 81 -7.18 13.91 -1.84
N LEU A 82 -6.98 14.89 -0.95
CA LEU A 82 -7.78 15.12 0.24
C LEU A 82 -8.72 16.32 0.07
N PRO A 83 -9.92 16.27 0.68
CA PRO A 83 -10.83 17.42 0.70
C PRO A 83 -10.29 18.55 1.58
N GLU A 84 -10.90 19.73 1.45
CA GLU A 84 -10.64 20.86 2.35
C GLU A 84 -11.24 20.63 3.76
N GLY A 85 -10.65 21.27 4.77
CA GLY A 85 -11.13 21.26 6.15
C GLY A 85 -10.63 20.09 7.00
N TYR A 86 -10.33 20.37 8.27
CA TYR A 86 -9.68 19.40 9.17
C TYR A 86 -10.51 18.12 9.39
N ALA A 87 -11.82 18.26 9.55
CA ALA A 87 -12.72 17.13 9.77
C ALA A 87 -12.83 16.20 8.55
N ALA A 88 -13.01 16.77 7.35
CA ALA A 88 -13.12 15.99 6.12
C ALA A 88 -11.80 15.25 5.80
N ARG A 89 -10.65 15.90 6.04
CA ARG A 89 -9.33 15.25 5.91
C ARG A 89 -9.17 14.09 6.88
N ALA A 90 -9.58 14.26 8.14
CA ALA A 90 -9.56 13.18 9.13
C ALA A 90 -10.45 12.02 8.69
N TYR A 91 -11.64 12.33 8.17
CA TYR A 91 -12.59 11.33 7.69
C TYR A 91 -12.02 10.46 6.57
N VAL A 92 -11.45 11.07 5.52
CA VAL A 92 -10.87 10.34 4.38
C VAL A 92 -9.65 9.52 4.82
N ARG A 93 -8.81 10.06 5.71
CA ARG A 93 -7.67 9.31 6.25
C ARG A 93 -8.11 8.08 7.04
N ALA A 94 -9.14 8.20 7.87
CA ALA A 94 -9.66 7.07 8.61
C ALA A 94 -10.19 5.97 7.67
N ALA A 95 -10.96 6.33 6.63
CA ALA A 95 -11.41 5.37 5.61
C ALA A 95 -10.23 4.67 4.91
N ALA A 96 -9.19 5.42 4.54
CA ALA A 96 -8.00 4.85 3.91
C ALA A 96 -7.21 3.94 4.86
N LEU A 97 -7.13 4.31 6.15
CA LEU A 97 -6.41 3.56 7.17
C LEU A 97 -7.13 2.28 7.58
N LEU A 98 -8.47 2.21 7.58
CA LEU A 98 -9.21 0.94 7.73
C LEU A 98 -8.69 -0.11 6.73
N ILE A 99 -8.50 0.27 5.48
CA ILE A 99 -7.95 -0.63 4.45
C ILE A 99 -6.44 -0.87 4.66
N ALA A 100 -5.69 0.19 4.96
CA ALA A 100 -4.23 0.13 5.01
C ALA A 100 -3.65 -0.52 6.27
N CYS A 101 -4.38 -0.49 7.38
CA CYS A 101 -3.99 -1.01 8.69
C CYS A 101 -4.71 -2.31 9.02
N ASP A 102 -6.01 -2.39 8.74
CA ASP A 102 -6.85 -3.45 9.33
C ASP A 102 -7.15 -4.59 8.35
N ILE A 103 -7.10 -4.32 7.03
CA ILE A 103 -7.36 -5.34 5.99
C ILE A 103 -6.05 -5.81 5.35
N HIS A 104 -5.39 -4.90 4.61
CA HIS A 104 -4.31 -5.27 3.72
C HIS A 104 -3.09 -5.91 4.43
N PRO A 105 -2.68 -5.49 5.63
CA PRO A 105 -1.54 -6.12 6.31
C PRO A 105 -1.77 -7.59 6.68
N LEU A 106 -2.98 -7.96 7.09
CA LEU A 106 -3.36 -9.34 7.45
C LEU A 106 -3.46 -10.26 6.23
N ALA A 107 -3.83 -9.68 5.08
CA ALA A 107 -3.91 -10.33 3.79
C ALA A 107 -2.58 -10.31 2.99
N ASN A 108 -1.51 -9.75 3.55
CA ASN A 108 -0.25 -9.58 2.84
C ASN A 108 0.45 -10.93 2.58
N LEU A 109 1.08 -11.09 1.41
CA LEU A 109 1.81 -12.32 1.04
C LEU A 109 2.82 -12.80 2.11
N ARG A 110 3.48 -11.90 2.85
CA ARG A 110 4.41 -12.34 3.92
C ARG A 110 3.69 -13.02 5.08
N VAL A 111 2.48 -12.56 5.42
CA VAL A 111 1.65 -13.12 6.49
C VAL A 111 1.07 -14.46 6.02
N LEU A 112 0.50 -14.50 4.82
CA LEU A 112 -0.05 -15.75 4.25
C LEU A 112 1.03 -16.83 4.10
N ARG A 113 2.26 -16.46 3.73
CA ARG A 113 3.39 -17.41 3.67
C ARG A 113 3.77 -17.95 5.04
N TYR A 114 3.73 -17.13 6.09
CA TYR A 114 3.99 -17.58 7.45
C TYR A 114 2.93 -18.58 7.93
N LEU A 115 1.65 -18.30 7.65
CA LEU A 115 0.55 -19.24 7.92
C LEU A 115 0.79 -20.60 7.24
N LYS A 116 1.18 -20.60 5.96
CA LYS A 116 1.43 -21.84 5.19
C LYS A 116 2.67 -22.58 5.66
N ARG A 117 3.80 -21.88 5.76
CA ARG A 117 5.13 -22.51 5.90
C ARG A 117 5.51 -22.78 7.35
N ASP A 118 5.24 -21.82 8.23
CA ASP A 118 5.71 -21.84 9.62
C ASP A 118 4.64 -22.40 10.56
N LEU A 119 3.36 -22.12 10.28
CA LEU A 119 2.22 -22.62 11.08
C LEU A 119 1.48 -23.82 10.45
N GLY A 120 1.95 -24.29 9.29
CA GLY A 120 1.46 -25.52 8.65
C GLY A 120 -0.01 -25.50 8.23
N GLN A 121 -0.61 -24.32 8.02
CA GLN A 121 -2.03 -24.24 7.66
C GLN A 121 -2.30 -24.74 6.25
N GLU A 122 -3.45 -25.36 6.04
CA GLU A 122 -3.88 -25.76 4.70
C GLU A 122 -4.38 -24.57 3.88
N GLN A 123 -4.36 -24.72 2.54
CA GLN A 123 -4.71 -23.60 1.65
C GLN A 123 -6.13 -23.09 1.92
N GLU A 124 -7.07 -24.00 2.19
CA GLU A 124 -8.45 -23.66 2.53
C GLU A 124 -8.56 -22.79 3.79
N ALA A 125 -7.76 -23.07 4.83
CA ALA A 125 -7.72 -22.26 6.04
C ALA A 125 -7.14 -20.86 5.77
N ILE A 126 -6.12 -20.75 4.91
CA ILE A 126 -5.53 -19.47 4.50
C ILE A 126 -6.52 -18.66 3.66
N ASP A 127 -7.28 -19.31 2.78
CA ASP A 127 -8.31 -18.66 1.97
C ASP A 127 -9.48 -18.18 2.85
N SER A 128 -9.85 -18.95 3.88
CA SER A 128 -10.81 -18.53 4.91
C SER A 128 -10.30 -17.33 5.71
N TRP A 129 -9.03 -17.34 6.12
CA TRP A 129 -8.39 -16.19 6.79
C TRP A 129 -8.45 -14.93 5.92
N TYR A 130 -8.09 -15.05 4.64
CA TYR A 130 -8.10 -13.92 3.72
C TYR A 130 -9.52 -13.36 3.57
N ARG A 131 -10.51 -14.22 3.28
CA ARG A 131 -11.91 -13.82 3.13
C ARG A 131 -12.44 -13.16 4.39
N HIS A 132 -12.20 -13.74 5.56
CA HIS A 132 -12.67 -13.21 6.83
C HIS A 132 -12.25 -11.75 7.03
N TRP A 133 -10.95 -11.43 6.92
CA TRP A 133 -10.46 -10.06 7.14
C TRP A 133 -10.89 -9.07 6.06
N VAL A 134 -11.15 -9.54 4.84
CA VAL A 134 -11.71 -8.69 3.78
C VAL A 134 -13.17 -8.40 4.05
N GLU A 135 -13.99 -9.41 4.37
CA GLU A 135 -15.42 -9.26 4.63
C GLU A 135 -15.67 -8.41 5.87
N ASP A 136 -14.99 -8.71 6.99
CA ASP A 136 -15.09 -7.96 8.24
C ASP A 136 -14.64 -6.50 8.07
N GLY A 137 -13.52 -6.28 7.40
CA GLY A 137 -13.02 -4.94 7.17
C GLY A 137 -13.88 -4.12 6.21
N PHE A 138 -14.43 -4.74 5.15
CA PHE A 138 -15.35 -4.06 4.25
C PHE A 138 -16.70 -3.77 4.88
N ALA A 139 -17.22 -4.65 5.76
CA ALA A 139 -18.42 -4.35 6.53
C ALA A 139 -18.21 -3.10 7.41
N ARG A 140 -17.08 -3.01 8.13
CA ARG A 140 -16.75 -1.82 8.93
C ARG A 140 -16.52 -0.57 8.09
N LEU A 141 -15.90 -0.72 6.92
CA LEU A 141 -15.71 0.41 6.00
C LEU A 141 -17.05 0.91 5.48
N GLU A 142 -17.96 0.01 5.07
CA GLU A 142 -19.31 0.35 4.62
C GLU A 142 -20.08 1.12 5.70
N ASP A 143 -20.10 0.58 6.93
CA ASP A 143 -20.72 1.26 8.07
C ASP A 143 -20.09 2.64 8.33
N TYR A 144 -18.77 2.76 8.17
CA TYR A 144 -18.06 4.03 8.34
C TYR A 144 -18.37 5.05 7.24
N VAL A 145 -18.64 4.60 6.00
CA VAL A 145 -18.87 5.50 4.87
C VAL A 145 -20.33 5.83 4.58
N VAL A 146 -21.26 4.97 4.99
CA VAL A 146 -22.71 5.15 4.78
C VAL A 146 -23.42 5.61 6.06
N GLY A 147 -22.93 5.21 7.24
CA GLY A 147 -23.49 5.57 8.54
C GLY A 147 -23.20 7.00 8.97
#